data_AF-A0A1J5H8V4-F1
#
_entry.id   AF-A0A1J5H8V4-F1
#
_cell.length_a   1.000
_cell.length_b   1.000
_cell.length_c   1.000
_cell.angle_alpha   90.00
_cell.angle_beta   90.00
_cell.angle_gamma   90.00
#
_symmetry.space_group_name_H-M   'P 1'
#
loop_
_entity.id
_entity.type
_entity.pdbx_description
1 polymer ?
#
loop_
_entity_poly.entity_id
_entity_poly.type
_entity_poly.pdbx_seq_one_letter_code
_entity_poly.pdbx_strand_id
1 'polypeptide(L)'
;MKIFISPHTKIGYLFLVLTLTLLGGLIFVSFFAITQAEIVVKPKPFNVETTFKLEVNNQSFNEMRVFEETDEAEKEYSPETKVTVTGFAEGEVKIINNSSQAQTLIATTRLLSGGGLIFRIVEGVNVPAHGGIKVLAKADKQGKEYNLGPTKFTIPGLSVSLQKLIYAETDMPMKASSRESGLILLSDLEAAKKNLKEQLYKNIVDEIKKKLPEKNFQIITKSEVLSETTDTQVNEEKEKFKVNIKLKITAISLERDKLLKIAQDKLKENLKEEESLASFDENSLSCLIDKIDVNKKEGTVTVALRGQAKINEKSKIFDKEKIKNLTPEEVKEYFKAFDEIEEVKVNFFPPLLKKMPNSAEKIKFKGL
;
A
#
# COMPACT_ATOMS: atom_id res chain seq x y z
N MET A 1 -88.30 -16.28 -53.25
CA MET A 1 -89.01 -15.88 -52.01
C MET A 1 -88.59 -14.45 -51.67
N LYS A 2 -89.43 -13.44 -51.99
CA LYS A 2 -89.12 -12.02 -51.70
C LYS A 2 -89.55 -11.74 -50.26
N ILE A 3 -88.59 -11.56 -49.36
CA ILE A 3 -88.84 -11.22 -47.96
C ILE A 3 -89.40 -9.80 -47.92
N PHE A 4 -90.68 -9.66 -47.59
CA PHE A 4 -91.34 -8.36 -47.40
C PHE A 4 -90.96 -7.83 -46.01
N ILE A 5 -89.96 -6.96 -45.96
CA ILE A 5 -89.50 -6.30 -44.72
C ILE A 5 -90.40 -5.08 -44.49
N SER A 6 -91.12 -5.04 -43.36
CA SER A 6 -92.07 -3.96 -43.04
C SER A 6 -91.36 -2.60 -42.85
N PRO A 7 -92.01 -1.45 -43.11
CA PRO A 7 -91.40 -0.12 -42.99
C PRO A 7 -90.78 0.13 -41.61
N HIS A 8 -91.40 -0.35 -40.55
CA HIS A 8 -90.91 -0.22 -39.17
C HIS A 8 -89.63 -1.03 -38.90
N THR A 9 -89.49 -2.21 -39.50
CA THR A 9 -88.25 -3.00 -39.39
C THR A 9 -87.06 -2.33 -40.10
N LYS A 10 -87.28 -1.61 -41.22
CA LYS A 10 -86.22 -0.84 -41.90
C LYS A 10 -85.70 0.32 -41.05
N ILE A 11 -86.59 1.02 -40.37
CA ILE A 11 -86.24 2.13 -39.45
C ILE A 11 -85.49 1.60 -38.23
N GLY A 12 -85.88 0.44 -37.70
CA GLY A 12 -85.17 -0.24 -36.61
C GLY A 12 -83.74 -0.63 -36.98
N TYR A 13 -83.51 -1.20 -38.17
CA TYR A 13 -82.15 -1.52 -38.65
C TYR A 13 -81.30 -0.26 -38.85
N LEU A 14 -81.88 0.81 -39.41
CA LEU A 14 -81.17 2.09 -39.58
C LEU A 14 -80.74 2.67 -38.23
N PHE A 15 -81.63 2.68 -37.24
CA PHE A 15 -81.33 3.17 -35.90
C PHE A 15 -80.26 2.33 -35.19
N LEU A 16 -80.31 1.00 -35.34
CA LEU A 16 -79.31 0.07 -34.80
C LEU A 16 -77.92 0.29 -35.41
N VAL A 17 -77.83 0.48 -36.73
CA VAL A 17 -76.57 0.81 -37.40
C VAL A 17 -76.04 2.17 -36.91
N LEU A 18 -76.92 3.18 -36.76
CA LEU A 18 -76.52 4.51 -36.30
C LEU A 18 -75.99 4.48 -34.86
N THR A 19 -76.65 3.75 -33.97
CA THR A 19 -76.22 3.59 -32.57
C THR A 19 -74.92 2.80 -32.45
N LEU A 20 -74.75 1.71 -33.22
CA LEU A 20 -73.47 0.98 -33.29
C LEU A 20 -72.33 1.84 -33.81
N THR A 21 -72.61 2.70 -34.81
CA THR A 21 -71.61 3.63 -35.36
C THR A 21 -71.22 4.67 -34.33
N LEU A 22 -72.19 5.23 -33.60
CA LEU A 22 -71.95 6.24 -32.57
C LEU A 22 -71.22 5.65 -31.36
N LEU A 23 -71.58 4.43 -30.94
CA LEU A 23 -70.89 3.70 -29.87
C LEU A 23 -69.46 3.32 -30.29
N GLY A 24 -69.27 2.84 -31.52
CA GLY A 24 -67.95 2.56 -32.08
C GLY A 24 -67.07 3.81 -32.17
N GLY A 25 -67.64 4.94 -32.58
CA GLY A 25 -66.97 6.24 -32.59
C GLY A 25 -66.57 6.69 -31.18
N LEU A 26 -67.45 6.53 -30.19
CA LEU A 26 -67.15 6.86 -28.79
C LEU A 26 -66.01 5.99 -28.23
N ILE A 27 -66.06 4.67 -28.46
CA ILE A 27 -65.02 3.73 -28.06
C ILE A 27 -63.69 4.08 -28.73
N PHE A 28 -63.72 4.44 -30.01
CA PHE A 28 -62.53 4.87 -30.75
C PHE A 28 -61.92 6.14 -30.15
N VAL A 29 -62.72 7.17 -29.89
CA VAL A 29 -62.25 8.42 -29.27
C VAL A 29 -61.73 8.17 -27.85
N SER A 30 -62.42 7.38 -27.02
CA SER A 30 -61.96 7.02 -25.68
C SER A 30 -60.67 6.20 -25.70
N PHE A 31 -60.51 5.27 -26.64
CA PHE A 31 -59.27 4.51 -26.83
C PHE A 31 -58.10 5.45 -27.11
N PHE A 32 -58.28 6.42 -28.03
CA PHE A 32 -57.26 7.43 -28.35
C PHE A 32 -57.02 8.44 -27.21
N ALA A 33 -58.05 8.77 -26.42
CA ALA A 33 -57.94 9.68 -25.30
C ALA A 33 -56.99 9.14 -24.20
N ILE A 34 -57.05 7.83 -23.92
CA ILE A 34 -56.32 7.17 -22.83
C ILE A 34 -54.89 6.72 -23.24
N THR A 35 -54.52 6.87 -24.52
CA THR A 35 -53.20 6.46 -25.03
C THR A 35 -52.05 7.11 -24.25
N GLN A 36 -51.15 6.26 -23.74
CA GLN A 36 -49.91 6.64 -23.07
C GLN A 36 -48.78 5.70 -23.48
N ALA A 37 -47.57 6.25 -23.56
CA ALA A 37 -46.36 5.47 -23.77
C ALA A 37 -45.35 5.76 -22.67
N GLU A 38 -44.76 4.69 -22.18
CA GLU A 38 -43.71 4.72 -21.16
C GLU A 38 -42.43 4.16 -21.76
N ILE A 39 -41.36 4.95 -21.70
CA ILE A 39 -40.02 4.55 -22.11
C ILE A 39 -39.21 4.36 -20.82
N VAL A 40 -38.93 3.11 -20.49
CA VAL A 40 -38.02 2.76 -19.40
C VAL A 40 -36.61 2.76 -19.97
N VAL A 41 -35.80 3.70 -19.52
CA VAL A 41 -34.41 3.87 -19.93
C VAL A 41 -33.52 3.45 -18.77
N LYS A 42 -32.46 2.70 -19.08
CA LYS A 42 -31.35 2.43 -18.18
C LYS A 42 -30.12 3.17 -18.69
N PRO A 43 -29.81 4.36 -18.14
CA PRO A 43 -28.56 5.06 -18.46
C PRO A 43 -27.34 4.24 -18.06
N LYS A 44 -26.28 4.30 -18.87
CA LYS A 44 -25.00 3.67 -18.58
C LYS A 44 -24.22 4.55 -17.57
N PRO A 45 -23.87 4.03 -16.37
CA PRO A 45 -23.09 4.79 -15.41
C PRO A 45 -21.66 5.05 -15.92
N PHE A 46 -21.10 6.21 -15.56
CA PHE A 46 -19.71 6.57 -15.81
C PHE A 46 -19.05 7.10 -14.55
N ASN A 47 -17.74 6.92 -14.44
CA ASN A 47 -16.98 7.31 -13.25
C ASN A 47 -16.81 8.83 -13.16
N VAL A 48 -16.99 9.35 -11.96
CA VAL A 48 -16.75 10.75 -11.62
C VAL A 48 -15.90 10.81 -10.35
N GLU A 49 -15.10 11.86 -10.24
CA GLU A 49 -14.30 12.12 -9.05
C GLU A 49 -14.30 13.60 -8.69
N THR A 50 -14.11 13.87 -7.40
CA THR A 50 -13.91 15.22 -6.89
C THR A 50 -12.65 15.25 -6.06
N THR A 51 -11.91 16.35 -6.15
CA THR A 51 -10.77 16.66 -5.28
C THR A 51 -10.86 18.12 -4.90
N PHE A 52 -10.88 18.42 -3.61
CA PHE A 52 -11.00 19.79 -3.13
C PHE A 52 -10.24 19.99 -1.82
N LYS A 53 -9.90 21.24 -1.53
CA LYS A 53 -9.31 21.64 -0.24
C LYS A 53 -10.40 22.02 0.73
N LEU A 54 -10.35 21.41 1.90
CA LEU A 54 -11.27 21.65 3.00
C LEU A 54 -10.51 22.32 4.14
N GLU A 55 -10.91 23.54 4.47
CA GLU A 55 -10.46 24.20 5.69
C GLU A 55 -11.21 23.63 6.89
N VAL A 56 -10.46 23.16 7.87
CA VAL A 56 -11.00 22.48 9.06
C VAL A 56 -10.57 23.22 10.31
N ASN A 57 -11.55 23.49 11.17
CA ASN A 57 -11.38 24.12 12.47
C ASN A 57 -12.54 23.66 13.40
N ASN A 58 -12.48 24.06 14.68
CA ASN A 58 -13.50 23.69 15.65
C ASN A 58 -14.91 24.24 15.37
N GLN A 59 -15.06 25.28 14.54
CA GLN A 59 -16.38 25.82 14.16
C GLN A 59 -17.00 25.01 13.01
N SER A 60 -16.20 24.66 12.01
CA SER A 60 -16.59 23.83 10.88
C SER A 60 -16.79 22.37 11.29
N PHE A 61 -16.05 21.90 12.30
CA PHE A 61 -16.13 20.54 12.85
C PHE A 61 -16.05 20.59 14.38
N ASN A 62 -17.20 20.63 15.05
CA ASN A 62 -17.29 20.77 16.52
C ASN A 62 -16.51 19.72 17.33
N GLU A 63 -16.29 18.53 16.76
CA GLU A 63 -15.55 17.43 17.40
C GLU A 63 -14.21 17.13 16.72
N MET A 64 -13.73 18.06 15.88
CA MET A 64 -12.38 17.98 15.35
C MET A 64 -11.36 17.99 16.49
N ARG A 65 -10.34 17.16 16.36
CA ARG A 65 -9.18 17.19 17.24
C ARG A 65 -7.91 17.18 16.41
N VAL A 66 -6.93 17.91 16.92
CA VAL A 66 -5.57 17.93 16.39
C VAL A 66 -4.68 17.30 17.44
N PHE A 67 -3.80 16.40 16.99
CA PHE A 67 -2.81 15.74 17.81
C PHE A 67 -1.43 16.02 17.26
N GLU A 68 -0.48 16.19 18.17
CA GLU A 68 0.94 16.12 17.87
C GLU A 68 1.56 15.22 18.92
N GLU A 69 1.99 14.04 18.49
CA GLU A 69 2.56 13.02 19.36
C GLU A 69 3.95 12.68 18.84
N THR A 70 4.89 12.49 19.74
CA THR A 70 6.26 12.06 19.42
C THR A 70 6.60 10.87 20.27
N ASP A 71 7.10 9.82 19.63
CA ASP A 71 7.60 8.63 20.33
C ASP A 71 8.97 8.24 19.77
N GLU A 72 9.73 7.51 20.58
CA GLU A 72 11.09 7.09 20.29
C GLU A 72 11.25 5.62 20.69
N ALA A 73 11.73 4.80 19.76
CA ALA A 73 12.01 3.40 20.04
C ALA A 73 13.40 3.01 19.56
N GLU A 74 14.04 2.14 20.35
CA GLU A 74 15.24 1.41 19.98
C GLU A 74 14.88 -0.07 19.87
N LYS A 75 15.34 -0.72 18.79
CA LYS A 75 15.16 -2.16 18.62
C LYS A 75 16.39 -2.80 17.98
N GLU A 76 16.67 -4.02 18.44
CA GLU A 76 17.77 -4.84 17.97
C GLU A 76 17.32 -5.76 16.82
N TYR A 77 18.15 -5.86 15.80
CA TYR A 77 17.95 -6.67 14.61
C TYR A 77 19.19 -7.53 14.34
N SER A 78 19.02 -8.63 13.63
CA SER A 78 20.10 -9.48 13.14
C SER A 78 20.12 -9.45 11.62
N PRO A 79 21.30 -9.40 10.98
CA PRO A 79 21.40 -9.51 9.53
C PRO A 79 20.94 -10.88 9.06
N GLU A 80 20.37 -10.94 7.87
CA GLU A 80 19.95 -12.21 7.27
C GLU A 80 21.16 -13.00 6.73
N THR A 81 22.18 -12.27 6.26
CA THR A 81 23.38 -12.88 5.67
C THR A 81 24.40 -13.22 6.74
N LYS A 82 24.87 -14.47 6.71
CA LYS A 82 25.99 -14.95 7.53
C LYS A 82 27.23 -15.14 6.69
N VAL A 83 28.38 -14.78 7.24
CA VAL A 83 29.70 -15.00 6.66
C VAL A 83 30.60 -15.74 7.64
N THR A 84 31.52 -16.54 7.14
CA THR A 84 32.53 -17.21 7.97
C THR A 84 33.72 -16.28 8.16
N VAL A 85 33.88 -15.78 9.38
CA VAL A 85 35.01 -14.96 9.79
C VAL A 85 36.14 -15.89 10.22
N THR A 86 37.30 -15.76 9.57
CA THR A 86 38.50 -16.52 9.91
C THR A 86 39.26 -15.78 11.00
N GLY A 87 39.49 -16.45 12.14
CA GLY A 87 40.26 -15.92 13.26
C GLY A 87 41.76 -16.18 13.12
N PHE A 88 42.46 -16.12 14.26
CA PHE A 88 43.89 -16.40 14.33
C PHE A 88 44.18 -17.89 14.24
N ALA A 89 45.29 -18.24 13.59
CA ALA A 89 45.82 -19.59 13.65
C ALA A 89 46.58 -19.82 14.95
N GLU A 90 46.25 -20.91 15.63
CA GLU A 90 46.87 -21.30 16.89
C GLU A 90 47.32 -22.75 16.83
N GLY A 91 48.39 -23.06 17.56
CA GLY A 91 48.93 -24.41 17.64
C GLY A 91 50.14 -24.48 18.56
N GLU A 92 50.47 -25.69 18.98
CA GLU A 92 51.61 -25.94 19.84
C GLU A 92 52.91 -25.95 19.01
N VAL A 93 53.91 -25.21 19.46
CA VAL A 93 55.29 -25.27 18.94
C VAL A 93 56.22 -25.78 20.03
N LYS A 94 57.21 -26.57 19.64
CA LYS A 94 58.31 -26.99 20.49
C LYS A 94 59.49 -26.06 20.24
N ILE A 95 59.89 -25.29 21.24
CA ILE A 95 61.12 -24.48 21.21
C ILE A 95 62.26 -25.36 21.70
N ILE A 96 63.34 -25.41 20.92
CA ILE A 96 64.51 -26.24 21.17
C ILE A 96 65.70 -25.31 21.38
N ASN A 97 66.48 -25.57 22.41
CA ASN A 97 67.71 -24.85 22.74
C ASN A 97 68.87 -25.85 22.84
N ASN A 98 69.72 -25.87 21.82
CA ASN A 98 70.94 -26.69 21.79
C ASN A 98 72.18 -25.98 22.34
N SER A 99 72.03 -24.75 22.84
CA SER A 99 73.13 -24.01 23.47
C SER A 99 73.36 -24.47 24.91
N SER A 100 74.51 -24.08 25.47
CA SER A 100 74.93 -24.40 26.84
C SER A 100 74.30 -23.49 27.90
N GLN A 101 73.49 -22.50 27.51
CA GLN A 101 72.84 -21.56 28.43
C GLN A 101 71.31 -21.62 28.27
N ALA A 102 70.58 -21.42 29.36
CA ALA A 102 69.14 -21.27 29.30
C ALA A 102 68.76 -19.96 28.57
N GLN A 103 67.66 -19.97 27.83
CA GLN A 103 67.18 -18.83 27.06
C GLN A 103 65.76 -18.46 27.49
N THR A 104 65.63 -17.30 28.13
CA THR A 104 64.33 -16.71 28.43
C THR A 104 63.75 -16.05 27.17
N LEU A 105 62.49 -16.36 26.87
CA LEU A 105 61.69 -15.75 25.83
C LEU A 105 60.45 -15.14 26.48
N ILE A 106 60.19 -13.86 26.23
CA ILE A 106 59.03 -13.17 26.81
C ILE A 106 57.75 -13.51 26.04
N ALA A 107 56.59 -13.32 26.67
CA ALA A 107 55.32 -13.40 25.98
C ALA A 107 55.35 -12.53 24.72
N THR A 108 54.68 -12.96 23.65
CA THR A 108 54.64 -12.33 22.33
C THR A 108 55.94 -12.35 21.51
N THR A 109 56.97 -13.11 21.94
CA THR A 109 58.18 -13.35 21.15
C THR A 109 57.83 -13.90 19.77
N ARG A 110 58.41 -13.30 18.73
CA ARG A 110 58.14 -13.63 17.32
C ARG A 110 58.81 -14.95 16.92
N LEU A 111 58.06 -15.76 16.19
CA LEU A 111 58.45 -16.98 15.52
C LEU A 111 58.19 -16.78 14.03
N LEU A 112 59.24 -16.79 13.21
CA LEU A 112 59.17 -16.53 11.78
C LEU A 112 59.23 -17.84 11.01
N SER A 113 58.18 -18.16 10.27
CA SER A 113 58.14 -19.33 9.39
C SER A 113 58.99 -19.11 8.13
N GLY A 114 59.35 -20.20 7.43
CA GLY A 114 60.05 -20.12 6.15
C GLY A 114 59.28 -19.36 5.05
N GLY A 115 57.96 -19.25 5.16
CA GLY A 115 57.11 -18.47 4.27
C GLY A 115 56.94 -16.99 4.65
N GLY A 116 57.66 -16.52 5.68
CA GLY A 116 57.60 -15.12 6.12
C GLY A 116 56.43 -14.79 7.06
N LEU A 117 55.59 -15.76 7.40
CA LEU A 117 54.49 -15.56 8.35
C LEU A 117 55.00 -15.56 9.79
N ILE A 118 54.48 -14.64 10.59
CA ILE A 118 54.88 -14.43 11.99
C ILE A 118 53.85 -15.04 12.93
N PHE A 119 54.33 -15.84 13.87
CA PHE A 119 53.59 -16.32 15.03
C PHE A 119 54.22 -15.74 16.29
N ARG A 120 53.47 -15.75 17.38
CA ARG A 120 53.89 -15.21 18.67
C ARG A 120 53.54 -16.20 19.76
N ILE A 121 54.50 -16.45 20.63
CA ILE A 121 54.22 -17.27 21.82
C ILE A 121 53.24 -16.53 22.74
N VAL A 122 52.27 -17.26 23.27
CA VAL A 122 51.21 -16.66 24.12
C VAL A 122 51.77 -16.32 25.50
N GLU A 123 52.58 -17.21 26.06
CA GLU A 123 53.19 -17.06 27.38
C GLU A 123 54.72 -16.99 27.29
N GLY A 124 55.33 -16.30 28.25
CA GLY A 124 56.79 -16.26 28.37
C GLY A 124 57.32 -17.57 28.94
N VAL A 125 58.46 -18.04 28.42
CA VAL A 125 59.07 -19.30 28.82
C VAL A 125 60.56 -19.17 29.01
N ASN A 126 61.11 -20.00 29.90
CA ASN A 126 62.55 -20.18 30.05
C ASN A 126 62.95 -21.54 29.47
N VAL A 127 63.62 -21.53 28.32
CA VAL A 127 64.02 -22.74 27.60
C VAL A 127 65.35 -23.24 28.18
N PRO A 128 65.40 -24.44 28.80
CA PRO A 128 66.62 -24.93 29.43
C PRO A 128 67.74 -25.17 28.39
N ALA A 129 68.99 -25.11 28.84
CA ALA A 129 70.15 -25.50 28.04
C ALA A 129 70.03 -26.97 27.61
N HIS A 130 70.41 -27.29 26.37
CA HIS A 130 70.29 -28.63 25.78
C HIS A 130 68.92 -29.29 25.94
N GLY A 131 67.85 -28.50 25.91
CA GLY A 131 66.49 -28.98 26.13
C GLY A 131 65.46 -28.32 25.23
N GLY A 132 64.19 -28.57 25.49
CA GLY A 132 63.10 -27.93 24.77
C GLY A 132 61.80 -27.91 25.55
N ILE A 133 60.92 -26.98 25.18
CA ILE A 133 59.63 -26.76 25.84
C ILE A 133 58.54 -26.57 24.79
N LYS A 134 57.36 -27.09 25.06
CA LYS A 134 56.17 -26.89 24.23
C LYS A 134 55.42 -25.66 24.70
N VAL A 135 55.04 -24.80 23.77
CA VAL A 135 54.30 -23.56 24.04
C VAL A 135 53.22 -23.34 22.99
N LEU A 136 52.16 -22.64 23.38
CA LEU A 136 51.14 -22.21 22.43
C LEU A 136 51.65 -21.00 21.63
N ALA A 137 51.55 -21.07 20.31
CA ALA A 137 51.83 -19.97 19.42
C ALA A 137 50.56 -19.53 18.68
N LYS A 138 50.40 -18.22 18.52
CA LYS A 138 49.27 -17.58 17.83
C LYS A 138 49.79 -16.73 16.67
N ALA A 139 49.13 -16.76 15.53
CA ALA A 139 49.45 -15.93 14.38
C ALA A 139 49.44 -14.43 14.72
N ASP A 140 50.32 -13.65 14.10
CA ASP A 140 50.36 -12.18 14.26
C ASP A 140 49.13 -11.50 13.64
N LYS A 141 48.52 -12.13 12.62
CA LYS A 141 47.30 -11.65 11.95
C LYS A 141 46.28 -12.78 11.79
N GLN A 142 45.03 -12.41 11.61
CA GLN A 142 43.97 -13.33 11.22
C GLN A 142 44.10 -13.68 9.74
N GLY A 143 43.72 -14.89 9.36
CA GLY A 143 43.67 -15.29 7.95
C GLY A 143 43.99 -16.74 7.69
N LYS A 144 43.47 -17.27 6.58
CA LYS A 144 43.66 -18.67 6.18
C LYS A 144 45.09 -18.95 5.72
N GLU A 145 45.86 -17.92 5.36
CA GLU A 145 47.27 -18.01 5.00
C GLU A 145 48.13 -18.48 6.18
N TYR A 146 47.70 -18.27 7.42
CA TYR A 146 48.38 -18.78 8.62
C TYR A 146 48.06 -20.25 8.93
N ASN A 147 47.28 -20.93 8.08
CA ASN A 147 47.15 -22.38 8.17
C ASN A 147 48.44 -23.03 7.67
N LEU A 148 49.30 -23.45 8.59
CA LEU A 148 50.57 -24.08 8.29
C LEU A 148 50.53 -25.55 8.68
N GLY A 149 51.09 -26.40 7.82
CA GLY A 149 51.45 -27.76 8.21
C GLY A 149 52.69 -27.78 9.12
N PRO A 150 53.23 -28.99 9.40
CA PRO A 150 54.48 -29.14 10.13
C PRO A 150 55.60 -28.28 9.52
N THR A 151 56.25 -27.47 10.35
CA THR A 151 57.27 -26.52 9.88
C THR A 151 58.22 -26.10 10.99
N LYS A 152 59.32 -25.45 10.60
CA LYS A 152 60.29 -24.83 11.52
C LYS A 152 60.17 -23.32 11.48
N PHE A 153 60.43 -22.70 12.63
CA PHE A 153 60.41 -21.27 12.83
C PHE A 153 61.77 -20.78 13.36
N THR A 154 62.22 -19.64 12.85
CA THR A 154 63.35 -18.91 13.44
C THR A 154 62.85 -17.88 14.45
N ILE A 155 63.70 -17.51 15.40
CA ILE A 155 63.38 -16.48 16.40
C ILE A 155 64.15 -15.21 16.02
N PRO A 156 63.59 -14.31 15.20
CA PRO A 156 64.30 -13.16 14.67
C PRO A 156 64.82 -12.19 15.74
N GLY A 157 64.27 -12.24 16.96
CA GLY A 157 64.76 -11.44 18.09
C GLY A 157 66.10 -11.93 18.68
N LEU A 158 66.57 -13.13 18.31
CA LEU A 158 67.88 -13.65 18.71
C LEU A 158 68.96 -13.31 17.67
N SER A 159 70.23 -13.31 18.07
CA SER A 159 71.34 -13.13 17.14
C SER A 159 71.42 -14.27 16.13
N VAL A 160 71.98 -14.02 14.94
CA VAL A 160 72.09 -15.03 13.87
C VAL A 160 72.79 -16.31 14.33
N SER A 161 73.80 -16.17 15.19
CA SER A 161 74.51 -17.32 15.78
C SER A 161 73.61 -18.13 16.72
N LEU A 162 72.78 -17.46 17.52
CA LEU A 162 71.84 -18.12 18.43
C LEU A 162 70.66 -18.75 17.70
N GLN A 163 70.17 -18.17 16.60
CA GLN A 163 69.08 -18.76 15.81
C GLN A 163 69.42 -20.14 15.21
N LYS A 164 70.71 -20.43 15.01
CA LYS A 164 71.18 -21.78 14.58
C LYS A 164 71.06 -22.82 15.69
N LEU A 165 71.12 -22.39 16.95
CA LEU A 165 71.10 -23.25 18.13
C LEU A 165 69.74 -23.27 18.82
N ILE A 166 68.98 -22.19 18.70
CA ILE A 166 67.69 -21.97 19.36
C ILE A 166 66.64 -21.62 18.30
N TYR A 167 65.72 -22.54 18.09
CA TYR A 167 64.66 -22.43 17.08
C TYR A 167 63.39 -23.09 17.59
N ALA A 168 62.27 -22.88 16.90
CA ALA A 168 61.03 -23.58 17.19
C ALA A 168 60.63 -24.47 16.03
N GLU A 169 59.93 -25.55 16.31
CA GLU A 169 59.34 -26.43 15.30
C GLU A 169 57.97 -26.91 15.75
N THR A 170 57.13 -27.31 14.80
CA THR A 170 55.85 -27.94 15.09
C THR A 170 55.63 -29.12 14.18
N ASP A 171 55.16 -30.21 14.77
CA ASP A 171 54.74 -31.43 14.07
C ASP A 171 53.21 -31.45 13.85
N MET A 172 52.49 -30.49 14.43
CA MET A 172 51.05 -30.35 14.32
C MET A 172 50.70 -29.16 13.42
N PRO A 173 49.59 -29.21 12.67
CA PRO A 173 49.17 -28.09 11.85
C PRO A 173 48.74 -26.90 12.73
N MET A 174 49.20 -25.71 12.36
CA MET A 174 48.63 -24.44 12.83
C MET A 174 47.30 -24.24 12.11
N LYS A 175 46.21 -24.08 12.86
CA LYS A 175 44.86 -23.93 12.27
C LYS A 175 44.20 -22.65 12.73
N ALA A 176 43.77 -21.85 11.75
CA ALA A 176 42.92 -20.70 11.95
C ALA A 176 41.57 -21.14 12.51
N SER A 177 41.15 -20.48 13.59
CA SER A 177 39.76 -20.59 14.07
C SER A 177 38.80 -20.01 13.03
N SER A 178 37.55 -20.46 13.03
CA SER A 178 36.49 -19.87 12.22
C SER A 178 35.22 -19.75 13.04
N ARG A 179 34.51 -18.63 12.90
CA ARG A 179 33.17 -18.43 13.45
C ARG A 179 32.24 -17.90 12.38
N GLU A 180 30.95 -18.19 12.49
CA GLU A 180 29.96 -17.42 11.74
C GLU A 180 29.84 -16.03 12.36
N SER A 181 29.66 -15.02 11.52
CA SER A 181 29.22 -13.68 11.90
C SER A 181 28.16 -13.23 10.91
N GLY A 182 27.20 -12.43 11.40
CA GLY A 182 26.34 -11.66 10.51
C GLY A 182 27.14 -10.65 9.68
N LEU A 183 26.77 -10.47 8.41
CA LEU A 183 27.25 -9.39 7.55
C LEU A 183 26.10 -8.41 7.33
N ILE A 184 26.27 -7.15 7.74
CA ILE A 184 25.24 -6.11 7.57
C ILE A 184 25.17 -5.67 6.12
N LEU A 185 24.08 -5.99 5.43
CA LEU A 185 23.78 -5.45 4.10
C LEU A 185 22.92 -4.18 4.20
N LEU A 186 22.90 -3.40 3.12
CA LEU A 186 22.01 -2.22 3.03
C LEU A 186 20.54 -2.62 3.17
N SER A 187 20.15 -3.77 2.60
CA SER A 187 18.78 -4.30 2.71
C SER A 187 18.38 -4.61 4.15
N ASP A 188 19.31 -5.10 4.99
CA ASP A 188 19.03 -5.38 6.40
C ASP A 188 18.72 -4.07 7.15
N LEU A 189 19.52 -3.02 6.91
CA LEU A 189 19.32 -1.71 7.55
C LEU A 189 18.00 -1.06 7.10
N GLU A 190 17.70 -1.08 5.79
CA GLU A 190 16.46 -0.52 5.25
C GLU A 190 15.22 -1.26 5.75
N ALA A 191 15.27 -2.60 5.78
CA ALA A 191 14.19 -3.42 6.31
C ALA A 191 13.96 -3.16 7.81
N ALA A 192 15.03 -3.10 8.60
CA ALA A 192 14.97 -2.83 10.04
C ALA A 192 14.38 -1.44 10.33
N LYS A 193 14.84 -0.41 9.61
CA LYS A 193 14.31 0.97 9.73
C LYS A 193 12.84 1.05 9.35
N LYS A 194 12.46 0.43 8.22
CA LYS A 194 11.06 0.37 7.77
C LYS A 194 10.18 -0.32 8.81
N ASN A 195 10.60 -1.48 9.33
CA ASN A 195 9.85 -2.24 10.32
C ASN A 195 9.64 -1.44 11.62
N LEU A 196 10.69 -0.80 12.13
CA LEU A 196 10.59 0.01 13.35
C LEU A 196 9.70 1.23 13.14
N LYS A 197 9.82 1.90 12.00
CA LYS A 197 8.98 3.06 11.65
C LYS A 197 7.50 2.69 11.54
N GLU A 198 7.17 1.55 10.93
CA GLU A 198 5.79 1.03 10.84
C GLU A 198 5.23 0.68 12.22
N GLN A 199 6.04 0.09 13.11
CA GLN A 199 5.65 -0.22 14.49
C GLN A 199 5.38 1.05 15.30
N LEU A 200 6.30 2.02 15.27
CA LEU A 200 6.14 3.32 15.92
C LEU A 200 4.91 4.05 15.39
N TYR A 201 4.73 4.09 14.07
CA TYR A 201 3.58 4.73 13.46
C TYR A 201 2.26 4.13 13.96
N LYS A 202 2.17 2.79 13.96
CA LYS A 202 0.98 2.09 14.44
C LYS A 202 0.72 2.38 15.92
N ASN A 203 1.74 2.34 16.77
CA ASN A 203 1.62 2.59 18.20
C ASN A 203 1.08 4.00 18.48
N ILE A 204 1.69 5.03 17.90
CA ILE A 204 1.26 6.43 18.08
C ILE A 204 -0.17 6.62 17.56
N VAL A 205 -0.51 6.06 16.39
CA VAL A 205 -1.87 6.18 15.84
C VAL A 205 -2.91 5.46 16.73
N ASP A 206 -2.57 4.31 17.31
CA ASP A 206 -3.44 3.59 18.22
C ASP A 206 -3.61 4.33 19.56
N GLU A 207 -2.60 5.07 20.03
CA GLU A 207 -2.74 5.99 21.16
C GLU A 207 -3.65 7.17 20.85
N ILE A 208 -3.51 7.77 19.66
CA ILE A 208 -4.41 8.83 19.21
C ILE A 208 -5.86 8.33 19.16
N LYS A 209 -6.10 7.12 18.63
CA LYS A 209 -7.44 6.50 18.61
C LYS A 209 -8.03 6.35 20.01
N LYS A 210 -7.24 5.92 21.00
CA LYS A 210 -7.70 5.77 22.40
C LYS A 210 -8.11 7.10 23.03
N LYS A 211 -7.57 8.23 22.54
CA LYS A 211 -7.93 9.58 23.01
C LYS A 211 -9.22 10.11 22.35
N LEU A 212 -9.75 9.44 21.32
CA LEU A 212 -10.99 9.85 20.64
C LEU A 212 -12.23 9.27 21.32
N PRO A 213 -13.39 9.97 21.27
CA PRO A 213 -14.64 9.41 21.73
C PRO A 213 -15.11 8.27 20.81
N GLU A 214 -15.98 7.39 21.31
CA GLU A 214 -16.57 6.28 20.55
C GLU A 214 -17.52 6.77 19.45
N LYS A 215 -16.94 7.26 18.36
CA LYS A 215 -17.63 7.65 17.11
C LYS A 215 -16.76 7.33 15.90
N ASN A 216 -17.37 7.40 14.72
CA ASN A 216 -16.69 7.15 13.46
C ASN A 216 -15.85 8.36 13.02
N PHE A 217 -14.54 8.33 13.33
CA PHE A 217 -13.60 9.37 12.91
C PHE A 217 -12.72 8.91 11.75
N GLN A 218 -12.55 9.79 10.77
CA GLN A 218 -11.45 9.73 9.82
C GLN A 218 -10.21 10.39 10.46
N ILE A 219 -9.19 9.60 10.75
CA ILE A 219 -7.90 10.09 11.25
C ILE A 219 -6.96 10.28 10.05
N ILE A 220 -6.51 11.50 9.85
CA ILE A 220 -5.60 11.87 8.78
C ILE A 220 -4.28 12.22 9.44
N THR A 221 -3.18 11.63 8.99
CA THR A 221 -1.88 11.74 9.66
C THR A 221 -0.80 12.26 8.73
N LYS A 222 0.15 13.01 9.27
CA LYS A 222 1.41 13.38 8.64
C LYS A 222 2.55 12.98 9.57
N SER A 223 3.48 12.18 9.07
CA SER A 223 4.63 11.70 9.84
C SER A 223 5.89 12.47 9.48
N GLU A 224 6.71 12.80 10.48
CA GLU A 224 8.02 13.43 10.35
C GLU A 224 9.03 12.64 11.19
N VAL A 225 10.12 12.20 10.56
CA VAL A 225 11.23 11.53 11.27
C VAL A 225 12.14 12.62 11.83
N LEU A 226 12.23 12.72 13.16
CA LEU A 226 13.06 13.73 13.83
C LEU A 226 14.51 13.26 13.97
N SER A 227 14.72 11.96 14.21
CA SER A 227 16.04 11.33 14.23
C SER A 227 15.95 9.87 13.81
N GLU A 228 17.00 9.41 13.13
CA GLU A 228 17.17 8.02 12.72
C GLU A 228 18.66 7.68 12.81
N THR A 229 19.01 6.75 13.68
CA THR A 229 20.41 6.36 13.93
C THR A 229 20.56 4.85 13.98
N THR A 230 21.77 4.38 13.65
CA THR A 230 22.18 2.98 13.74
C THR A 230 23.54 2.89 14.41
N ASP A 231 23.78 1.81 15.15
CA ASP A 231 25.06 1.55 15.82
C ASP A 231 26.04 0.72 14.95
N THR A 232 25.80 0.70 13.64
CA THR A 232 26.53 -0.09 12.65
C THR A 232 26.49 0.57 11.27
N GLN A 233 27.31 0.08 10.34
CA GLN A 233 27.37 0.50 8.94
C GLN A 233 27.30 -0.69 7.97
N VAL A 234 27.05 -0.39 6.69
CA VAL A 234 27.02 -1.40 5.62
C VAL A 234 28.39 -2.09 5.49
N ASN A 235 28.37 -3.40 5.28
CA ASN A 235 29.52 -4.31 5.22
C ASN A 235 30.27 -4.52 6.54
N GLU A 236 29.69 -4.12 7.67
CA GLU A 236 30.24 -4.45 8.98
C GLU A 236 29.90 -5.90 9.38
N GLU A 237 30.85 -6.60 10.00
CA GLU A 237 30.66 -7.94 10.54
C GLU A 237 30.13 -7.85 11.98
N LYS A 238 28.83 -8.04 12.17
CA LYS A 238 28.17 -7.93 13.47
C LYS A 238 26.98 -8.87 13.56
N GLU A 239 26.84 -9.59 14.68
CA GLU A 239 25.72 -10.51 14.93
C GLU A 239 24.38 -9.80 15.05
N LYS A 240 24.40 -8.60 15.63
CA LYS A 240 23.22 -7.81 15.90
C LYS A 240 23.55 -6.32 15.86
N PHE A 241 22.56 -5.53 15.46
CA PHE A 241 22.68 -4.08 15.42
C PHE A 241 21.39 -3.43 15.93
N LYS A 242 21.51 -2.19 16.39
CA LYS A 242 20.41 -1.41 16.94
C LYS A 242 20.02 -0.32 15.95
N VAL A 243 18.71 -0.15 15.82
CA VAL A 243 18.10 0.99 15.12
C VAL A 243 17.31 1.79 16.14
N ASN A 244 17.56 3.10 16.20
CA ASN A 244 16.78 4.05 16.97
C ASN A 244 16.08 5.02 16.00
N ILE A 245 14.76 5.18 16.18
CA ILE A 245 13.95 6.13 15.42
C ILE A 245 13.13 6.96 16.39
N LYS A 246 13.15 8.28 16.19
CA LYS A 246 12.23 9.24 16.81
C LYS A 246 11.25 9.74 15.76
N LEU A 247 9.97 9.43 15.94
CA LEU A 247 8.91 9.73 15.01
C LEU A 247 7.91 10.72 15.62
N LYS A 248 7.69 11.84 14.94
CA LYS A 248 6.59 12.76 15.24
C LYS A 248 5.44 12.50 14.29
N ILE A 249 4.24 12.35 14.82
CA ILE A 249 3.00 12.27 14.04
C ILE A 249 2.12 13.45 14.42
N THR A 250 1.75 14.20 13.40
CA THR A 250 0.67 15.17 13.51
C THR A 250 -0.59 14.57 12.89
N ALA A 251 -1.72 14.66 13.58
CA ALA A 251 -2.98 14.11 13.10
C ALA A 251 -4.14 15.08 13.23
N ILE A 252 -5.08 15.00 12.28
CA ILE A 252 -6.39 15.64 12.32
C ILE A 252 -7.44 14.53 12.33
N SER A 253 -8.32 14.53 13.33
CA SER A 253 -9.50 13.65 13.36
C SER A 253 -10.74 14.44 12.95
N LEU A 254 -11.45 13.97 11.94
CA LEU A 254 -12.72 14.54 11.47
C LEU A 254 -13.82 13.48 11.57
N GLU A 255 -15.04 13.88 11.92
CA GLU A 255 -16.20 12.99 11.88
C GLU A 255 -16.41 12.50 10.45
N ARG A 256 -16.32 11.18 10.24
CA ARG A 256 -16.27 10.57 8.91
C ARG A 256 -17.56 10.80 8.13
N ASP A 257 -18.71 10.72 8.78
CA ASP A 257 -20.01 10.87 8.14
C ASP A 257 -20.23 12.31 7.65
N LYS A 258 -19.79 13.30 8.43
CA LYS A 258 -19.82 14.71 8.03
C LYS A 258 -18.89 14.98 6.85
N LEU A 259 -17.69 14.40 6.88
CA LEU A 259 -16.71 14.53 5.80
C LEU A 259 -17.23 13.88 4.50
N LEU A 260 -17.82 12.68 4.59
CA LEU A 260 -18.44 12.00 3.46
C LEU A 260 -19.57 12.84 2.86
N LYS A 261 -20.43 13.43 3.69
CA LYS A 261 -21.51 14.30 3.20
C LYS A 261 -20.99 15.51 2.42
N ILE A 262 -19.97 16.20 2.97
CA ILE A 262 -19.33 17.34 2.27
C ILE A 262 -18.73 16.87 0.94
N ALA A 263 -18.05 15.73 0.92
CA ALA A 263 -17.45 15.19 -0.30
C ALA A 263 -18.50 14.78 -1.34
N GLN A 264 -19.63 14.21 -0.91
CA GLN A 264 -20.76 13.88 -1.79
C GLN A 264 -21.41 15.13 -2.37
N ASP A 265 -21.60 16.18 -1.56
CA ASP A 265 -22.17 17.44 -2.03
C ASP A 265 -21.23 18.11 -3.04
N LYS A 266 -19.92 18.11 -2.78
CA LYS A 266 -18.91 18.57 -3.74
C LYS A 266 -18.84 17.73 -5.01
N LEU A 267 -19.07 16.43 -4.91
CA LEU A 267 -19.14 15.55 -6.08
C LEU A 267 -20.37 15.90 -6.95
N LYS A 268 -21.53 16.18 -6.32
CA LYS A 268 -22.76 16.60 -7.03
C LYS A 268 -22.63 17.97 -7.66
N GLU A 269 -21.97 18.92 -7.01
CA GLU A 269 -21.71 20.27 -7.54
C GLU A 269 -20.86 20.25 -8.82
N ASN A 270 -20.00 19.24 -8.98
CA ASN A 270 -19.17 19.08 -10.17
C ASN A 270 -19.91 18.43 -11.35
N LEU A 271 -21.12 17.91 -11.16
CA LEU A 271 -21.92 17.31 -12.22
C LEU A 271 -22.56 18.39 -13.09
N LYS A 272 -22.69 18.10 -14.39
CA LYS A 272 -23.46 18.98 -15.28
C LYS A 272 -24.96 18.91 -14.95
N GLU A 273 -25.73 19.90 -15.40
CA GLU A 273 -27.18 19.92 -15.19
C GLU A 273 -27.91 18.67 -15.74
N GLU A 274 -27.39 18.09 -16.81
CA GLU A 274 -27.90 16.89 -17.49
C GLU A 274 -27.43 15.57 -16.87
N GLU A 275 -26.70 15.63 -15.75
CA GLU A 275 -26.13 14.49 -15.04
C GLU A 275 -26.72 14.37 -13.63
N SER A 276 -26.72 13.17 -13.08
CA SER A 276 -27.12 12.91 -11.70
C SER A 276 -26.22 11.84 -11.08
N LEU A 277 -25.99 11.94 -9.78
CA LEU A 277 -25.17 10.97 -9.05
C LEU A 277 -25.96 9.66 -8.93
N ALA A 278 -25.43 8.58 -9.48
CA ALA A 278 -26.01 7.24 -9.39
C ALA A 278 -25.57 6.53 -8.10
N SER A 279 -24.29 6.63 -7.76
CA SER A 279 -23.69 6.03 -6.57
C SER A 279 -22.37 6.72 -6.21
N PHE A 280 -21.86 6.47 -5.00
CA PHE A 280 -20.52 6.88 -4.57
C PHE A 280 -19.80 5.71 -3.89
N ASP A 281 -18.48 5.73 -3.94
CA ASP A 281 -17.64 4.72 -3.29
C ASP A 281 -17.05 5.29 -2.01
N GLU A 282 -17.61 4.93 -0.85
CA GLU A 282 -17.12 5.38 0.46
C GLU A 282 -15.68 4.97 0.76
N ASN A 283 -15.22 3.85 0.19
CA ASN A 283 -13.85 3.35 0.38
C ASN A 283 -12.84 4.15 -0.46
N SER A 284 -13.31 4.87 -1.48
CA SER A 284 -12.48 5.78 -2.26
C SER A 284 -12.17 7.10 -1.55
N LEU A 285 -12.81 7.38 -0.40
CA LEU A 285 -12.54 8.59 0.38
C LEU A 285 -11.07 8.59 0.81
N SER A 286 -10.31 9.54 0.29
CA SER A 286 -8.91 9.75 0.64
C SER A 286 -8.69 11.18 1.11
N CYS A 287 -7.78 11.34 2.07
CA CYS A 287 -7.53 12.62 2.70
C CYS A 287 -6.03 12.81 2.95
N LEU A 288 -5.53 14.02 2.71
CA LEU A 288 -4.14 14.40 2.94
C LEU A 288 -4.08 15.74 3.66
N ILE A 289 -3.18 15.86 4.64
CA ILE A 289 -2.93 17.12 5.33
C ILE A 289 -2.02 17.99 4.45
N ASP A 290 -2.55 19.13 3.98
CA ASP A 290 -1.76 20.15 3.29
C ASP A 290 -1.04 21.05 4.30
N LYS A 291 -1.81 21.56 5.26
CA LYS A 291 -1.34 22.50 6.29
C LYS A 291 -2.00 22.19 7.61
N ILE A 292 -1.29 22.41 8.70
CA ILE A 292 -1.83 22.27 10.05
C ILE A 292 -1.16 23.25 10.99
N ASP A 293 -1.97 23.91 11.82
CA ASP A 293 -1.55 24.70 12.96
C ASP A 293 -2.12 24.05 14.23
N VAL A 294 -1.24 23.34 14.95
CA VAL A 294 -1.59 22.60 16.16
C VAL A 294 -2.07 23.53 17.28
N ASN A 295 -1.50 24.75 17.36
CA ASN A 295 -1.83 25.72 18.40
C ASN A 295 -3.23 26.30 18.19
N LYS A 296 -3.55 26.65 16.94
CA LYS A 296 -4.87 27.18 16.58
C LYS A 296 -5.93 26.08 16.43
N LYS A 297 -5.52 24.81 16.32
CA LYS A 297 -6.39 23.67 16.00
C LYS A 297 -7.09 23.86 14.67
N GLU A 298 -6.33 24.31 13.68
CA GLU A 298 -6.81 24.60 12.33
C GLU A 298 -5.94 23.86 11.30
N GLY A 299 -6.51 23.55 10.14
CA GLY A 299 -5.77 22.93 9.08
C GLY A 299 -6.45 23.01 7.73
N THR A 300 -5.72 22.59 6.70
CA THR A 300 -6.24 22.39 5.36
C THR A 300 -6.02 20.94 4.98
N VAL A 301 -7.10 20.28 4.61
CA VAL A 301 -7.11 18.88 4.19
C VAL A 301 -7.53 18.82 2.73
N THR A 302 -6.72 18.20 1.88
CA THR A 302 -7.16 17.80 0.55
C THR A 302 -8.00 16.53 0.68
N VAL A 303 -9.24 16.57 0.19
CA VAL A 303 -10.21 15.48 0.23
C VAL A 303 -10.51 15.05 -1.20
N ALA A 304 -10.50 13.75 -1.46
CA ALA A 304 -10.92 13.17 -2.72
C ALA A 304 -11.93 12.04 -2.52
N LEU A 305 -12.93 11.96 -3.41
CA LEU A 305 -13.98 10.95 -3.41
C LEU A 305 -14.33 10.60 -4.86
N ARG A 306 -14.59 9.32 -5.10
CA ARG A 306 -15.06 8.77 -6.38
C ARG A 306 -16.51 8.31 -6.29
N GLY A 307 -17.18 8.34 -7.43
CA GLY A 307 -18.52 7.80 -7.59
C GLY A 307 -18.85 7.51 -9.04
N GLN A 308 -20.13 7.23 -9.28
CA GLN A 308 -20.67 7.04 -10.61
C GLN A 308 -21.81 8.01 -10.83
N ALA A 309 -21.78 8.68 -11.98
CA ALA A 309 -22.86 9.51 -12.46
C ALA A 309 -23.56 8.83 -13.64
N LYS A 310 -24.76 9.33 -13.94
CA LYS A 310 -25.55 8.94 -15.10
C LYS A 310 -26.26 10.16 -15.67
N ILE A 311 -26.59 10.12 -16.95
CA ILE A 311 -27.44 11.16 -17.56
C ILE A 311 -28.85 11.14 -16.96
N ASN A 312 -29.44 12.32 -16.79
CA ASN A 312 -30.77 12.52 -16.21
C ASN A 312 -31.77 13.04 -17.27
N GLU A 313 -33.02 13.25 -16.87
CA GLU A 313 -34.12 13.69 -17.76
C GLU A 313 -33.93 15.04 -18.45
N LYS A 314 -33.00 15.88 -17.98
CA LYS A 314 -32.69 17.17 -18.61
C LYS A 314 -31.78 17.04 -19.82
N SER A 315 -31.18 15.86 -20.05
CA SER A 315 -30.36 15.60 -21.23
C SER A 315 -31.19 15.73 -22.51
N LYS A 316 -30.60 16.33 -23.54
CA LYS A 316 -31.20 16.48 -24.88
C LYS A 316 -31.48 15.14 -25.58
N ILE A 317 -30.96 14.04 -25.04
CA ILE A 317 -31.25 12.67 -25.47
C ILE A 317 -32.72 12.31 -25.19
N PHE A 318 -33.34 12.90 -24.17
CA PHE A 318 -34.74 12.66 -23.78
C PHE A 318 -35.72 13.64 -24.44
N ASP A 319 -35.48 13.95 -25.71
CA ASP A 319 -36.32 14.86 -26.50
C ASP A 319 -37.59 14.15 -26.99
N LYS A 320 -38.71 14.42 -26.32
CA LYS A 320 -40.02 13.83 -26.65
C LYS A 320 -40.49 14.20 -28.05
N GLU A 321 -40.06 15.33 -28.62
CA GLU A 321 -40.48 15.75 -29.97
C GLU A 321 -39.90 14.83 -31.05
N LYS A 322 -38.66 14.36 -30.86
CA LYS A 322 -37.98 13.43 -31.78
C LYS A 322 -38.53 12.00 -31.73
N ILE A 323 -39.34 11.69 -30.71
CA ILE A 323 -39.81 10.33 -30.41
C ILE A 323 -41.28 10.13 -30.84
N LYS A 324 -42.03 11.21 -31.03
CA LYS A 324 -43.44 11.16 -31.45
C LYS A 324 -43.61 10.34 -32.72
N ASN A 325 -44.69 9.55 -32.77
CA ASN A 325 -45.08 8.72 -33.91
C ASN A 325 -44.07 7.64 -34.34
N LEU A 326 -42.95 7.46 -33.62
CA LEU A 326 -42.03 6.35 -33.83
C LEU A 326 -42.65 5.03 -33.36
N THR A 327 -42.23 3.93 -33.99
CA THR A 327 -42.48 2.55 -33.55
C THR A 327 -41.53 2.18 -32.40
N PRO A 328 -41.85 1.16 -31.58
CA PRO A 328 -40.93 0.67 -30.54
C PRO A 328 -39.52 0.35 -31.04
N GLU A 329 -39.40 -0.19 -32.24
CA GLU A 329 -38.14 -0.51 -32.91
C GLU A 329 -37.36 0.75 -33.25
N GLU A 330 -38.00 1.75 -33.86
CA GLU A 330 -37.38 3.06 -34.17
C GLU A 330 -36.96 3.80 -32.89
N VAL A 331 -37.74 3.71 -31.81
CA VAL A 331 -37.35 4.28 -30.51
C VAL A 331 -36.09 3.60 -29.96
N LYS A 332 -36.02 2.26 -30.04
CA LYS A 332 -34.81 1.53 -29.64
C LYS A 332 -33.62 1.90 -30.51
N GLU A 333 -33.79 2.07 -31.81
CA GLU A 333 -32.74 2.51 -32.72
C GLU A 333 -32.26 3.93 -32.42
N TYR A 334 -33.17 4.86 -32.11
CA TYR A 334 -32.84 6.21 -31.68
C TYR A 334 -31.92 6.20 -30.46
N PHE A 335 -32.26 5.44 -29.42
CA PHE A 335 -31.45 5.39 -28.20
C PHE A 335 -30.16 4.58 -28.35
N LYS A 336 -30.09 3.62 -29.27
CA LYS A 336 -28.86 2.88 -29.61
C LYS A 336 -27.77 3.78 -30.20
N ALA A 337 -28.11 4.96 -30.71
CA ALA A 337 -27.15 5.93 -31.22
C ALA A 337 -26.36 6.66 -30.11
N PHE A 338 -26.76 6.50 -28.85
CA PHE A 338 -26.15 7.16 -27.70
C PHE A 338 -25.45 6.13 -26.80
N ASP A 339 -24.12 6.26 -26.70
CA ASP A 339 -23.29 5.37 -25.87
C ASP A 339 -23.60 5.48 -24.37
N GLU A 340 -24.25 6.56 -23.97
CA GLU A 340 -24.72 6.85 -22.61
C GLU A 340 -25.93 6.01 -22.19
N ILE A 341 -26.52 5.23 -23.10
CA ILE A 341 -27.72 4.42 -22.86
C ILE A 341 -27.36 2.93 -22.90
N GLU A 342 -27.66 2.20 -21.82
CA GLU A 342 -27.40 0.76 -21.73
C GLU A 342 -28.59 -0.05 -22.26
N GLU A 343 -29.81 0.31 -21.87
CA GLU A 343 -31.02 -0.43 -22.22
C GLU A 343 -32.24 0.49 -22.35
N VAL A 344 -33.13 0.15 -23.29
CA VAL A 344 -34.42 0.82 -23.47
C VAL A 344 -35.55 -0.18 -23.66
N LYS A 345 -36.65 0.02 -22.91
CA LYS A 345 -37.91 -0.71 -23.05
C LYS A 345 -39.05 0.26 -23.29
N VAL A 346 -39.91 -0.07 -24.25
CA VAL A 346 -41.09 0.73 -24.60
C VAL A 346 -42.33 -0.05 -24.20
N ASN A 347 -43.16 0.56 -23.36
CA ASN A 347 -44.42 0.01 -22.89
C ASN A 347 -45.56 0.92 -23.33
N PHE A 348 -46.64 0.33 -23.85
CA PHE A 348 -47.82 1.06 -24.24
C PHE A 348 -49.02 0.76 -23.36
N PHE A 349 -49.85 1.78 -23.15
CA PHE A 349 -51.17 1.63 -22.58
C PHE A 349 -52.20 2.36 -23.45
N PRO A 350 -53.21 1.67 -24.00
CA PRO A 350 -53.42 0.22 -23.98
C PRO A 350 -52.41 -0.57 -24.85
N PRO A 351 -52.20 -1.89 -24.61
CA PRO A 351 -51.12 -2.67 -25.25
C PRO A 351 -51.19 -2.82 -26.78
N LEU A 352 -52.35 -2.49 -27.38
CA LEU A 352 -52.61 -2.63 -28.82
C LEU A 352 -52.05 -1.46 -29.65
N LEU A 353 -51.45 -0.45 -29.01
CA LEU A 353 -50.78 0.66 -29.68
C LEU A 353 -49.56 0.16 -30.47
N LYS A 354 -49.41 0.65 -31.70
CA LYS A 354 -48.28 0.32 -32.58
C LYS A 354 -47.18 1.38 -32.60
N LYS A 355 -47.50 2.60 -32.17
CA LYS A 355 -46.65 3.79 -32.30
C LYS A 355 -46.76 4.67 -31.06
N MET A 356 -45.73 5.46 -30.82
CA MET A 356 -45.70 6.51 -29.81
C MET A 356 -46.81 7.53 -30.05
N PRO A 357 -47.51 8.01 -29.00
CA PRO A 357 -48.50 9.07 -29.11
C PRO A 357 -47.93 10.33 -29.77
N ASN A 358 -48.77 11.05 -30.51
CA ASN A 358 -48.38 12.31 -31.17
C ASN A 358 -48.21 13.48 -30.17
N SER A 359 -48.65 13.32 -28.92
CA SER A 359 -48.48 14.34 -27.88
C SER A 359 -47.32 13.98 -26.94
N ALA A 360 -46.41 14.92 -26.71
CA ALA A 360 -45.26 14.74 -25.82
C ALA A 360 -45.71 14.51 -24.35
N GLU A 361 -46.84 15.07 -23.95
CA GLU A 361 -47.39 14.90 -22.60
C GLU A 361 -47.78 13.44 -22.30
N LYS A 362 -48.09 12.68 -23.35
CA LYS A 362 -48.47 11.26 -23.27
C LYS A 362 -47.26 10.32 -23.27
N ILE A 363 -46.04 10.86 -23.38
CA ILE A 363 -44.77 10.12 -23.34
C ILE A 363 -44.09 10.39 -22.00
N LYS A 364 -43.81 9.33 -21.25
CA LYS A 364 -43.15 9.39 -19.95
C LYS A 364 -41.86 8.58 -19.96
N PHE A 365 -40.80 9.14 -19.38
CA PHE A 365 -39.56 8.42 -19.13
C PHE A 365 -39.54 7.87 -17.71
N LYS A 366 -38.97 6.67 -17.51
CA LYS A 366 -38.68 6.09 -16.19
C LYS A 366 -37.29 5.49 -16.16
N GLY A 367 -36.71 5.36 -14.97
CA GLY A 367 -35.37 4.77 -14.76
C GLY A 367 -34.21 5.76 -14.92
N LEU A 368 -34.53 7.04 -15.12
CA LEU A 368 -33.56 8.13 -15.25
C LEU A 368 -32.90 8.50 -13.94
#